data_AF-A0A1X1ZZD0-F1
#
_entry.id   AF-A0A1X1ZZD0-F1
#
_cell.length_a   1.000
_cell.length_b   1.000
_cell.length_c   1.000
_cell.angle_alpha   90.00
_cell.angle_beta   90.00
_cell.angle_gamma   90.00
#
_symmetry.space_group_name_H-M   'P 1'
#
loop_
_entity.id
_entity.type
_entity.pdbx_description
1 polymer ?
#
loop_
_entity_poly.entity_id
_entity_poly.type
_entity_poly.pdbx_seq_one_letter_code
_entity_poly.pdbx_strand_id
1 'polypeptide(L)'
;MLLGSGVAAVIAIGVIMANHAKTTVHGNMIMINSGAKDTIDCNNGDLKLDGDSNTYTVTGHCRRLEISGSANKVSIDSADTIGVMGDDNVVTYRSGAPRINKTGNNDIVTQRPNNR
;
A
#
# COMPACT_ATOMS: atom_id res chain seq x y z
N MET A 1 15.70 -14.27 -54.01
CA MET A 1 14.72 -13.20 -54.26
C MET A 1 13.33 -13.80 -54.13
N LEU A 2 12.53 -13.31 -53.16
CA LEU A 2 11.05 -13.12 -53.16
C LEU A 2 10.18 -14.32 -53.67
N LEU A 3 9.17 -14.88 -52.98
CA LEU A 3 8.06 -14.35 -52.14
C LEU A 3 7.46 -15.52 -51.31
N GLY A 4 6.99 -15.33 -50.08
CA GLY A 4 5.55 -15.22 -49.72
C GLY A 4 4.84 -16.59 -49.67
N SER A 5 3.99 -17.01 -48.73
CA SER A 5 3.09 -16.33 -47.80
C SER A 5 2.49 -17.42 -46.89
N GLY A 6 2.19 -17.13 -45.63
CA GLY A 6 1.50 -18.10 -44.77
C GLY A 6 1.28 -17.58 -43.36
N VAL A 7 0.32 -16.67 -43.23
CA VAL A 7 -0.09 -16.03 -41.98
C VAL A 7 -0.75 -17.06 -41.06
N ALA A 8 -0.20 -17.23 -39.87
CA ALA A 8 -0.99 -17.46 -38.67
C ALA A 8 -0.25 -16.78 -37.51
N ALA A 9 -0.23 -15.44 -37.53
CA ALA A 9 -0.04 -14.70 -36.29
C ALA A 9 -1.29 -14.97 -35.46
N VAL A 10 -1.28 -16.06 -34.69
CA VAL A 10 -2.11 -16.15 -33.50
C VAL A 10 -1.60 -15.03 -32.61
N ILE A 11 -2.21 -13.86 -32.73
CA ILE A 11 -2.21 -12.89 -31.64
C ILE A 11 -3.08 -13.57 -30.59
N ALA A 12 -2.49 -14.48 -29.83
CA ALA A 12 -2.91 -14.65 -28.47
C ALA A 12 -2.80 -13.24 -27.90
N ILE A 13 -3.94 -12.59 -27.70
CA ILE A 13 -4.04 -11.45 -26.80
C ILE A 13 -3.74 -12.08 -25.44
N GLY A 14 -2.45 -12.31 -25.19
CA GLY A 14 -1.95 -12.62 -23.88
C GLY A 14 -2.38 -11.43 -23.07
N VAL A 15 -3.39 -11.65 -22.24
CA VAL A 15 -3.66 -10.77 -21.12
C VAL A 15 -2.29 -10.65 -20.46
N ILE A 16 -1.65 -9.49 -20.62
CA ILE A 16 -0.46 -9.18 -19.85
C ILE A 16 -1.03 -9.14 -18.44
N MET A 17 -0.94 -10.26 -17.74
CA MET A 17 -1.21 -10.30 -16.32
C MET A 17 -0.24 -9.27 -15.76
N ALA A 18 -0.78 -8.12 -15.35
CA ALA A 18 0.03 -7.11 -14.72
C ALA A 18 0.63 -7.77 -13.48
N ASN A 19 1.88 -8.22 -13.61
CA ASN A 19 2.71 -8.55 -12.46
C ASN A 19 2.88 -7.23 -11.72
N HIS A 20 1.92 -6.90 -10.86
CA HIS A 20 2.08 -5.83 -9.89
C HIS A 20 3.23 -6.26 -8.99
N ALA A 21 4.42 -5.77 -9.30
CA ALA A 21 5.61 -6.00 -8.50
C ALA A 21 5.30 -5.51 -7.09
N LYS A 22 5.24 -6.44 -6.15
CA LYS A 22 5.00 -6.13 -4.74
C LYS A 22 6.24 -5.42 -4.19
N THR A 23 6.13 -4.16 -3.81
CA THR A 23 7.24 -3.43 -3.20
C THR A 23 7.51 -4.00 -1.81
N THR A 24 8.76 -4.39 -1.50
CA THR A 24 9.12 -4.96 -0.20
C THR A 24 10.02 -4.01 0.58
N VAL A 25 9.71 -3.80 1.86
CA VAL A 25 10.51 -2.99 2.77
C VAL A 25 11.72 -3.81 3.28
N HIS A 26 12.90 -3.20 3.23
CA HIS A 26 14.15 -3.77 3.75
C HIS A 26 14.70 -2.87 4.86
N GLY A 27 14.17 -3.00 6.07
CA GLY A 27 14.52 -2.16 7.21
C GLY A 27 13.74 -0.85 7.25
N ASN A 28 14.01 0.07 6.33
CA ASN A 28 13.36 1.38 6.28
C ASN A 28 12.98 1.73 4.83
N MET A 29 11.77 2.24 4.63
CA MET A 29 11.32 2.70 3.31
C MET A 29 10.43 3.94 3.44
N ILE A 30 10.61 4.87 2.51
CA ILE A 30 9.76 6.06 2.36
C ILE A 30 9.17 6.03 0.96
N MET A 31 7.85 6.14 0.86
CA MET A 31 7.14 6.37 -0.39
C MET A 31 6.60 7.79 -0.42
N ILE A 32 6.98 8.55 -1.45
CA ILE A 32 6.53 9.93 -1.65
C ILE A 32 5.71 9.94 -2.94
N ASN A 33 4.38 10.06 -2.82
CA ASN A 33 3.47 10.00 -3.97
C ASN A 33 2.22 10.85 -3.75
N SER A 34 1.50 11.14 -4.84
CA SER A 34 0.16 11.73 -4.80
C SER A 34 -0.78 10.94 -5.72
N GLY A 35 -1.92 10.50 -5.18
CA GLY A 35 -2.91 9.71 -5.91
C GLY A 35 -2.49 8.27 -6.26
N ALA A 36 -1.42 7.74 -5.63
CA ALA A 36 -0.90 6.42 -5.92
C ALA A 36 -1.78 5.30 -5.37
N LYS A 37 -1.66 4.12 -5.99
CA LYS A 37 -2.25 2.87 -5.51
C LYS A 37 -1.21 1.78 -5.57
N ASP A 38 -0.80 1.26 -4.42
CA ASP A 38 0.24 0.22 -4.37
C ASP A 38 0.01 -0.79 -3.23
N THR A 39 0.63 -1.96 -3.39
CA THR A 39 0.70 -3.01 -2.38
C THR A 39 2.13 -3.21 -1.92
N ILE A 40 2.33 -3.08 -0.61
CA ILE A 40 3.64 -3.05 0.03
C ILE A 40 3.75 -4.24 0.99
N ASP A 41 4.83 -5.00 0.92
CA ASP A 41 5.24 -5.95 1.96
C ASP A 41 6.09 -5.24 3.00
N CYS A 42 5.57 -5.10 4.23
CA CYS A 42 6.30 -4.36 5.25
C CYS A 42 7.46 -5.16 5.86
N ASN A 43 7.40 -6.49 5.83
CA ASN A 43 8.51 -7.38 6.20
C ASN A 43 9.27 -6.98 7.50
N ASN A 44 8.54 -6.68 8.57
CA ASN A 44 9.06 -6.23 9.88
C ASN A 44 9.89 -4.93 9.85
N GLY A 45 9.72 -4.11 8.81
CA GLY A 45 10.40 -2.83 8.64
C GLY A 45 9.62 -1.62 9.17
N ASP A 46 10.22 -0.45 8.97
CA ASP A 46 9.59 0.85 9.17
C ASP A 46 9.22 1.45 7.81
N LEU A 47 7.95 1.77 7.64
CA LEU A 47 7.39 2.32 6.41
C LEU A 47 6.85 3.73 6.67
N LYS A 48 7.28 4.70 5.85
CA LYS A 48 6.70 6.04 5.78
C LYS A 48 5.99 6.23 4.45
N LEU A 49 4.74 6.68 4.51
CA LEU A 49 3.91 7.02 3.35
C LEU A 49 3.68 8.53 3.41
N ASP A 50 4.24 9.26 2.46
CA ASP A 50 4.21 10.72 2.41
C ASP A 50 3.51 11.21 1.14
N GLY A 51 2.68 12.24 1.30
CA GLY A 51 1.87 12.86 0.27
C GLY A 51 0.39 12.54 0.40
N ASP A 52 -0.38 12.80 -0.66
CA ASP A 52 -1.83 12.98 -0.54
C ASP A 52 -2.65 12.04 -1.42
N SER A 53 -3.88 11.76 -0.98
CA SER A 53 -4.88 11.00 -1.74
C SER A 53 -4.42 9.61 -2.19
N ASN A 54 -3.46 9.01 -1.48
CA ASN A 54 -2.95 7.69 -1.82
C ASN A 54 -3.85 6.58 -1.28
N THR A 55 -3.83 5.41 -1.92
CA THR A 55 -4.48 4.19 -1.43
C THR A 55 -3.47 3.05 -1.35
N TYR A 56 -3.03 2.72 -0.14
CA TYR A 56 -2.01 1.68 0.07
C TYR A 56 -2.59 0.44 0.74
N THR A 57 -2.17 -0.73 0.27
CA THR A 57 -2.36 -2.01 0.96
C THR A 57 -1.03 -2.49 1.51
N VAL A 58 -0.87 -2.48 2.82
CA VAL A 58 0.35 -2.90 3.51
C VAL A 58 0.13 -4.29 4.09
N THR A 59 0.89 -5.25 3.60
CA THR A 59 0.81 -6.65 4.01
C THR A 59 1.93 -7.01 4.98
N GLY A 60 1.69 -8.05 5.78
CA GLY A 60 2.65 -8.51 6.79
C GLY A 60 2.66 -7.63 8.05
N HIS A 61 3.79 -7.62 8.75
CA HIS A 61 3.95 -6.86 9.98
C HIS A 61 4.89 -5.67 9.75
N CYS A 62 4.48 -4.47 10.17
CA CYS A 62 5.36 -3.32 10.29
C CYS A 62 5.79 -3.13 11.74
N ARG A 63 7.06 -2.86 12.00
CA ARG A 63 7.45 -2.33 13.30
C ARG A 63 6.89 -0.91 13.48
N ARG A 64 6.95 -0.10 12.44
CA ARG A 64 6.38 1.25 12.44
C ARG A 64 5.80 1.62 11.09
N LEU A 65 4.57 2.12 11.10
CA LEU A 65 3.93 2.76 9.96
C LEU A 65 3.76 4.25 10.28
N GLU A 66 4.29 5.13 9.44
CA GLU A 66 4.06 6.57 9.49
C GLU A 66 3.35 7.03 8.22
N ILE A 67 2.28 7.80 8.37
CA ILE A 67 1.52 8.38 7.27
C ILE A 67 1.54 9.88 7.44
N SER A 68 1.89 10.60 6.38
CA SER A 68 2.07 12.05 6.35
C SER A 68 1.34 12.62 5.14
N GLY A 69 0.54 13.66 5.34
CA GLY A 69 -0.26 14.31 4.29
C GLY A 69 -1.76 14.15 4.52
N SER A 70 -2.53 14.23 3.45
CA SER A 70 -4.00 14.31 3.54
C SER A 70 -4.74 13.30 2.67
N ALA A 71 -5.93 12.91 3.12
CA ALA A 71 -6.85 12.04 2.40
C ALA A 71 -6.26 10.66 2.00
N ASN A 72 -5.26 10.16 2.72
CA ASN A 72 -4.71 8.83 2.45
C ASN A 72 -5.61 7.73 3.01
N LYS A 73 -5.71 6.62 2.27
CA LYS A 73 -6.43 5.40 2.69
C LYS A 73 -5.44 4.26 2.79
N VAL A 74 -5.22 3.74 4.00
CA VAL A 74 -4.22 2.70 4.24
C VAL A 74 -4.88 1.50 4.93
N SER A 75 -4.79 0.34 4.30
CA SER A 75 -5.13 -0.94 4.92
C SER A 75 -3.85 -1.66 5.29
N ILE A 76 -3.68 -2.06 6.56
CA ILE A 76 -2.50 -2.77 7.04
C ILE A 76 -2.88 -4.08 7.77
N ASP A 77 -2.09 -5.14 7.61
CA ASP A 77 -2.32 -6.39 8.36
C ASP A 77 -2.02 -6.23 9.86
N SER A 78 -0.81 -5.80 10.24
CA SER A 78 -0.47 -5.52 11.64
C SER A 78 0.70 -4.53 11.75
N ALA A 79 0.77 -3.82 12.88
CA ALA A 79 1.93 -3.01 13.23
C ALA A 79 2.11 -2.89 14.75
N ASP A 80 3.33 -2.57 15.21
CA ASP A 80 3.55 -2.20 16.62
C ASP A 80 3.17 -0.73 16.88
N THR A 81 3.48 0.15 15.93
CA THR A 81 3.15 1.58 16.00
C THR A 81 2.56 2.09 14.69
N ILE A 82 1.50 2.87 14.80
CA ILE A 82 0.89 3.61 13.68
C ILE A 82 0.90 5.10 14.03
N GLY A 83 1.65 5.89 13.28
CA GLY A 83 1.67 7.34 13.33
C GLY A 83 0.95 7.93 12.13
N VAL A 84 0.05 8.87 12.37
CA VAL A 84 -0.65 9.63 11.33
C VAL A 84 -0.44 11.12 11.59
N MET A 85 0.05 11.83 10.57
CA MET A 85 0.29 13.26 10.60
C MET A 85 -0.39 13.91 9.38
N GLY A 86 -1.22 14.92 9.61
CA GLY A 86 -1.99 15.62 8.58
C GLY A 86 -3.49 15.46 8.79
N ASP A 87 -4.27 15.45 7.71
CA ASP A 87 -5.73 15.57 7.82
C ASP A 87 -6.50 14.56 6.96
N ASP A 88 -7.67 14.14 7.44
CA ASP A 88 -8.62 13.27 6.72
C ASP A 88 -8.05 11.91 6.27
N ASN A 89 -7.04 11.37 6.99
CA ASN A 89 -6.49 10.06 6.68
C ASN A 89 -7.32 8.93 7.29
N VAL A 90 -7.49 7.83 6.56
CA VAL A 90 -8.21 6.64 7.03
C VAL A 90 -7.27 5.46 7.04
N VAL A 91 -7.04 4.89 8.22
CA VAL A 91 -6.19 3.72 8.43
C VAL A 91 -7.01 2.59 9.03
N THR A 92 -6.96 1.42 8.39
CA THR A 92 -7.60 0.21 8.90
C THR A 92 -6.54 -0.86 9.13
N TYR A 93 -6.44 -1.39 10.35
CA TYR A 93 -5.53 -2.49 10.68
C TYR A 93 -6.28 -3.80 10.95
N ARG A 94 -5.73 -4.95 10.55
CA ARG A 94 -6.40 -6.25 10.70
C ARG A 94 -6.26 -6.84 12.11
N SER A 95 -5.08 -6.78 12.69
CA SER A 95 -4.78 -7.47 13.96
C SER A 95 -3.69 -6.76 14.78
N GLY A 96 -3.55 -7.17 16.03
CA GLY A 96 -2.61 -6.58 16.99
C GLY A 96 -3.21 -5.47 17.85
N ALA A 97 -2.34 -4.83 18.63
CA ALA A 97 -2.68 -3.71 19.51
C ALA A 97 -1.65 -2.58 19.31
N PRO A 98 -1.66 -1.92 18.13
CA PRO A 98 -0.68 -0.89 17.82
C PRO A 98 -0.79 0.29 18.78
N ARG A 99 0.35 0.89 19.11
CA ARG A 99 0.36 2.23 19.69
C ARG A 99 -0.01 3.24 18.60
N ILE A 100 -1.12 3.94 18.77
CA ILE A 100 -1.65 4.89 17.78
C ILE A 100 -1.31 6.32 18.19
N ASN A 101 -0.65 7.05 17.29
CA ASN A 101 -0.38 8.48 17.41
C ASN A 101 -1.05 9.20 16.24
N LYS A 102 -1.79 10.28 16.52
CA LYS A 102 -2.44 11.11 15.52
C LYS A 102 -2.08 12.56 15.76
N THR A 103 -1.78 13.32 14.71
CA THR A 103 -1.45 14.73 14.79
C THR A 103 -2.04 15.44 13.59
N GLY A 104 -3.05 16.29 13.84
CA GLY A 104 -3.89 16.93 12.82
C GLY A 104 -5.35 16.59 13.04
N ASN A 105 -6.19 16.71 12.01
CA ASN A 105 -7.65 16.68 12.14
C ASN A 105 -8.29 15.55 11.34
N ASN A 106 -9.44 15.07 11.81
CA ASN A 106 -10.32 14.15 11.09
C ASN A 106 -9.71 12.81 10.63
N ASP A 107 -8.52 12.46 11.12
CA ASP A 107 -7.98 11.13 10.88
C ASP A 107 -8.88 10.07 11.54
N ILE A 108 -8.92 8.87 10.97
CA ILE A 108 -9.60 7.69 11.52
C ILE A 108 -8.60 6.54 11.51
N VAL A 109 -8.42 5.89 12.66
CA VAL A 109 -7.59 4.67 12.76
C VAL A 109 -8.43 3.62 13.47
N THR A 110 -8.80 2.56 12.77
CA THR A 110 -9.73 1.54 13.27
C THR A 110 -9.24 0.13 13.01
N GLN A 111 -9.56 -0.79 13.93
CA GLN A 111 -9.37 -2.20 13.66
C GLN A 111 -10.49 -2.69 12.75
N ARG A 112 -10.15 -3.51 11.75
CA ARG A 112 -11.14 -4.17 10.91
C ARG A 112 -12.03 -5.08 11.79
N PRO A 113 -13.37 -4.97 11.71
CA PRO A 113 -14.26 -5.85 12.46
C PRO A 113 -14.03 -7.31 12.06
N ASN A 114 -13.75 -8.17 13.03
CA ASN A 114 -13.78 -9.61 12.84
C ASN A 114 -15.23 -10.07 13.02
N ASN A 115 -15.97 -10.17 11.92
CA ASN A 115 -17.28 -10.82 11.94
C ASN A 115 -17.04 -12.34 11.99
N ARG A 116 -17.04 -12.91 13.20
CA ARG A 116 -17.04 -14.37 13.42
C ARG A 116 -18.46 -14.86 13.64
#